data_AF-A0A349EFZ9-F1
#
_entry.id   AF-A0A349EFZ9-F1
#
_cell.length_a   1.000
_cell.length_b   1.000
_cell.length_c   1.000
_cell.angle_alpha   90.00
_cell.angle_beta   90.00
_cell.angle_gamma   90.00
#
_symmetry.space_group_name_H-M   'P 1'
#
loop_
_entity.id
_entity.type
_entity.pdbx_description
1 polymer ?
#
loop_
_entity_poly.entity_id
_entity_poly.type
_entity_poly.pdbx_seq_one_letter_code
_entity_poly.pdbx_strand_id
1 'polypeptide(L)'
;MGRAANFSGGLEIDGYLYPSGLSVGAEGTGQAGELTITTPSLTLTDGGGISAQSTKTTGGNLFINAADLRLFNSQISTSVFGDAETEGGNLEINSRTVVAFDSSTITAQATQGKGGHIVINTDAFFHNAASIDDVLSASSGVSGNQGTVDVNTALDVSSAVGVGSNQNELRDAAEDPCARRKGQKKSTLTKVGRGGYPADNHPEGMTISLKSVDGMPLESIPAAPTLQEPLTLNTDRDDCRL
;
A
#
# COMPACT_ATOMS: atom_id res chain seq x y z
N MET A 1 -4.08 39.46 8.90
CA MET A 1 -4.37 39.54 7.45
C MET A 1 -4.40 38.11 6.94
N GLY A 2 -5.55 37.62 6.46
CA GLY A 2 -5.66 36.30 5.84
C GLY A 2 -5.13 36.30 4.40
N ARG A 3 -4.64 35.16 3.93
CA ARG A 3 -4.22 34.94 2.54
C ARG A 3 -5.13 33.88 1.93
N ALA A 4 -5.73 34.18 0.79
CA ALA A 4 -6.53 33.21 0.03
C ALA A 4 -5.79 32.84 -1.26
N ALA A 5 -5.72 31.54 -1.55
CA ALA A 5 -5.16 30.98 -2.76
C ALA A 5 -6.26 30.17 -3.48
N ASN A 6 -6.72 30.70 -4.61
CA ASN A 6 -7.74 30.08 -5.43
C ASN A 6 -7.11 29.52 -6.70
N PHE A 7 -7.29 28.22 -6.93
CA PHE A 7 -6.79 27.49 -8.08
C PHE A 7 -7.98 27.01 -8.92
N SER A 8 -7.97 27.32 -10.21
CA SER A 8 -9.01 26.88 -11.14
C SER A 8 -8.85 25.43 -11.60
N GLY A 9 -7.69 24.82 -11.32
CA GLY A 9 -7.35 23.43 -11.61
C GLY A 9 -6.71 22.75 -10.40
N GLY A 10 -6.34 21.48 -10.55
CA GLY A 10 -5.73 20.70 -9.47
C GLY A 10 -4.44 21.32 -8.94
N LEU A 11 -4.27 21.26 -7.62
CA LEU A 11 -3.04 21.64 -6.93
C LEU A 11 -2.33 20.36 -6.48
N GLU A 12 -1.06 20.23 -6.86
CA GLU A 12 -0.20 19.10 -6.48
C GLU A 12 1.06 19.64 -5.81
N ILE A 13 1.43 19.05 -4.67
CA ILE A 13 2.63 19.41 -3.92
C ILE A 13 3.42 18.12 -3.64
N ASP A 14 4.59 18.01 -4.25
CA ASP A 14 5.51 16.88 -4.14
C ASP A 14 6.78 17.29 -3.38
N GLY A 15 7.11 16.56 -2.30
CA GLY A 15 8.25 16.82 -1.42
C GLY A 15 9.49 15.93 -1.63
N TYR A 16 9.54 15.07 -2.66
CA TYR A 16 10.46 13.93 -2.77
C TYR A 16 11.96 14.20 -2.47
N LEU A 17 12.51 15.35 -2.90
CA LEU A 17 13.92 15.72 -2.63
C LEU A 17 14.09 16.96 -1.74
N TYR A 18 13.07 17.81 -1.69
CA TYR A 18 13.05 19.02 -0.88
C TYR A 18 11.63 19.18 -0.35
N PRO A 19 11.44 19.52 0.95
CA PRO A 19 10.11 19.77 1.48
C PRO A 19 9.46 20.93 0.71
N SER A 20 8.49 20.60 -0.13
CA SER A 20 7.66 21.55 -0.87
C SER A 20 6.37 21.77 -0.10
N GLY A 21 5.89 23.00 -0.03
CA GLY A 21 4.66 23.25 0.69
C GLY A 21 4.11 24.66 0.60
N LEU A 22 2.84 24.78 0.98
CA LEU A 22 2.21 26.07 1.24
C LEU A 22 2.31 26.36 2.73
N SER A 23 3.03 27.42 3.09
CA SER A 23 3.11 27.87 4.46
C SER A 23 2.51 29.26 4.66
N VAL A 24 1.71 29.39 5.72
CA VAL A 24 1.36 30.65 6.34
C VAL A 24 1.83 30.58 7.79
N GLY A 25 2.43 31.63 8.31
CA GLY A 25 2.92 31.62 9.68
C GLY A 25 3.16 33.03 10.17
N ALA A 26 3.14 33.20 11.48
CA ALA A 26 3.57 34.41 12.14
C ALA A 26 4.85 34.11 12.93
N GLU A 27 5.95 34.81 12.61
CA GLU A 27 7.22 34.70 13.32
C GLU A 27 7.33 35.69 14.51
N GLY A 28 6.35 36.60 14.64
CA GLY A 28 6.26 37.62 15.68
C GLY A 28 5.17 37.36 16.74
N THR A 29 4.76 38.40 17.48
CA THR A 29 3.65 38.34 18.45
C THR A 29 2.26 38.42 17.82
N GLY A 30 2.16 38.38 16.49
CA GLY A 30 0.89 38.33 15.78
C GLY A 30 0.32 36.91 15.74
N GLN A 31 -1.01 36.78 15.71
CA GLN A 31 -1.66 35.49 15.47
C GLN A 31 -1.22 34.90 14.12
N ALA A 32 -1.03 33.58 14.04
CA ALA A 32 -0.79 32.93 12.77
C ALA A 32 -1.94 33.21 11.80
N GLY A 33 -1.57 33.48 10.54
CA GLY A 33 -2.50 33.95 9.53
C GLY A 33 -3.56 32.90 9.18
N GLU A 34 -4.52 33.34 8.38
CA GLU A 34 -5.50 32.46 7.74
C GLU A 34 -5.00 32.07 6.35
N LEU A 35 -5.12 30.79 6.00
CA LEU A 35 -4.91 30.28 4.65
C LEU A 35 -6.20 29.62 4.16
N THR A 36 -6.77 30.15 3.07
CA THR A 36 -7.87 29.50 2.37
C THR A 36 -7.36 28.93 1.05
N ILE A 37 -7.58 27.63 0.82
CA ILE A 37 -7.28 26.94 -0.43
C ILE A 37 -8.58 26.50 -1.06
N THR A 38 -8.85 26.96 -2.28
CA THR A 38 -9.98 26.49 -3.08
C THR A 38 -9.47 25.89 -4.37
N THR A 39 -9.75 24.62 -4.61
CA THR A 39 -9.29 23.89 -5.81
C THR A 39 -10.25 22.75 -6.16
N PRO A 40 -10.39 22.33 -7.43
CA PRO A 40 -11.10 21.09 -7.73
C PRO A 40 -10.47 19.86 -7.08
N SER A 41 -9.14 19.77 -7.02
CA SER A 41 -8.42 18.65 -6.43
C SER A 41 -7.15 19.11 -5.73
N LEU A 42 -6.83 18.50 -4.59
CA LEU A 42 -5.61 18.75 -3.84
C LEU A 42 -4.89 17.44 -3.58
N THR A 43 -3.67 17.32 -4.06
CA THR A 43 -2.81 16.14 -3.85
C THR A 43 -1.52 16.58 -3.16
N LEU A 44 -1.19 15.95 -2.04
CA LEU A 44 0.11 16.08 -1.36
C LEU A 44 0.81 14.72 -1.38
N THR A 45 2.05 14.67 -1.86
CA THR A 45 2.85 13.45 -1.98
C THR A 45 4.25 13.64 -1.42
N ASP A 46 4.86 12.55 -0.97
CA ASP A 46 6.31 12.43 -0.72
C ASP A 46 6.90 13.53 0.19
N GLY A 47 6.22 13.88 1.28
CA GLY A 47 6.64 14.93 2.21
C GLY A 47 6.14 16.33 1.84
N GLY A 48 5.28 16.44 0.83
CA GLY A 48 4.52 17.65 0.54
C GLY A 48 3.71 18.12 1.75
N GLY A 49 3.74 19.42 2.03
CA GLY A 49 3.18 19.98 3.25
C GLY A 49 2.28 21.19 3.08
N ILE A 50 1.27 21.32 3.93
CA ILE A 50 0.58 22.60 4.15
C ILE A 50 0.71 22.96 5.62
N SER A 51 1.27 24.13 5.91
CA SER A 51 1.55 24.56 7.28
C SER A 51 0.93 25.92 7.57
N ALA A 52 0.12 25.99 8.62
CA ALA A 52 -0.35 27.23 9.25
C ALA A 52 0.17 27.35 10.69
N GLN A 53 1.41 26.88 10.93
CA GLN A 53 1.98 26.76 12.27
C GLN A 53 2.37 28.11 12.88
N SER A 54 2.32 28.19 14.21
CA SER A 54 2.83 29.32 14.99
C SER A 54 3.84 28.87 16.03
N THR A 55 4.82 29.73 16.33
CA THR A 55 5.89 29.43 17.30
C THR A 55 5.70 30.12 18.65
N LYS A 56 4.92 31.20 18.71
CA LYS A 56 4.79 32.03 19.93
C LYS A 56 3.37 32.45 20.26
N THR A 57 2.44 32.32 19.32
CA THR A 57 1.05 32.77 19.46
C THR A 57 0.12 31.64 19.06
N THR A 58 -1.19 31.82 19.17
CA THR A 58 -2.20 30.86 18.68
C THR A 58 -1.91 30.40 17.24
N GLY A 59 -2.13 29.11 16.99
CA GLY A 59 -2.01 28.49 15.66
C GLY A 59 -2.94 29.14 14.62
N GLY A 60 -2.60 28.98 13.35
CA GLY A 60 -3.32 29.63 12.25
C GLY A 60 -4.64 28.95 11.93
N ASN A 61 -5.45 29.62 11.12
CA ASN A 61 -6.67 29.03 10.55
C ASN A 61 -6.38 28.53 9.15
N LEU A 62 -6.73 27.28 8.86
CA LEU A 62 -6.59 26.67 7.53
C LEU A 62 -7.95 26.18 7.07
N PHE A 63 -8.40 26.71 5.92
CA PHE A 63 -9.64 26.33 5.27
C PHE A 63 -9.32 25.69 3.93
N ILE A 64 -9.65 24.41 3.75
CA ILE A 64 -9.42 23.67 2.51
C ILE A 64 -10.77 23.31 1.91
N ASN A 65 -11.06 23.88 0.74
CA ASN A 65 -12.22 23.56 -0.08
C ASN A 65 -11.74 22.85 -1.34
N ALA A 66 -11.76 21.52 -1.33
CA ALA A 66 -11.30 20.70 -2.45
C ALA A 66 -12.30 19.61 -2.77
N ALA A 67 -12.70 19.41 -4.03
CA ALA A 67 -13.66 18.35 -4.35
C ALA A 67 -13.09 16.96 -4.03
N ASP A 68 -11.77 16.80 -4.18
CA ASP A 68 -11.01 15.59 -3.88
C ASP A 68 -9.70 15.96 -3.15
N LEU A 69 -9.48 15.43 -1.94
CA LEU A 69 -8.26 15.61 -1.16
C LEU A 69 -7.51 14.29 -1.03
N ARG A 70 -6.24 14.25 -1.42
CA ARG A 70 -5.39 13.06 -1.40
C ARG A 70 -4.06 13.34 -0.73
N LEU A 71 -3.75 12.55 0.30
CA LEU A 71 -2.54 12.65 1.10
C LEU A 71 -1.80 11.31 1.04
N PHE A 72 -0.56 11.34 0.56
CA PHE A 72 0.34 10.18 0.50
C PHE A 72 1.69 10.55 1.09
N ASN A 73 2.03 9.97 2.26
CA ASN A 73 3.24 10.31 3.01
C ASN A 73 3.45 11.83 3.17
N SER A 74 2.40 12.56 3.57
CA SER A 74 2.35 14.03 3.54
C SER A 74 1.77 14.63 4.81
N GLN A 75 1.89 15.95 5.01
CA GLN A 75 1.41 16.58 6.24
C GLN A 75 0.59 17.86 6.03
N ILE A 76 -0.49 18.00 6.79
CA ILE A 76 -1.20 19.26 6.99
C ILE A 76 -1.09 19.60 8.47
N SER A 77 -0.62 20.81 8.81
CA SER A 77 -0.41 21.18 10.21
C SER A 77 -0.77 22.63 10.50
N THR A 78 -1.61 22.86 11.49
CA THR A 78 -1.88 24.18 12.10
C THR A 78 -1.37 24.24 13.55
N SER A 79 -0.49 23.31 13.91
CA SER A 79 0.03 23.16 15.27
C SER A 79 0.78 24.39 15.81
N VAL A 80 0.82 24.51 17.12
CA VAL A 80 1.48 25.60 17.85
C VAL A 80 2.58 25.09 18.79
N PHE A 81 3.71 25.78 18.76
CA PHE A 81 4.89 25.48 19.59
C PHE A 81 5.12 26.51 20.71
N GLY A 82 4.09 27.29 21.03
CA GLY A 82 4.12 28.32 22.06
C GLY A 82 3.98 27.79 23.49
N ASP A 83 3.77 28.73 24.41
CA ASP A 83 3.62 28.47 25.84
C ASP A 83 2.19 28.04 26.22
N ALA A 84 1.92 28.00 27.53
CA ALA A 84 0.64 27.56 28.08
C ALA A 84 -0.54 28.49 27.76
N GLU A 85 -0.28 29.72 27.30
CA GLU A 85 -1.33 30.68 26.92
C GLU A 85 -1.73 30.53 25.45
N THR A 86 -1.01 29.70 24.68
CA THR A 86 -1.34 29.45 23.27
C THR A 86 -2.44 28.41 23.10
N GLU A 87 -3.04 28.40 21.91
CA GLU A 87 -4.03 27.40 21.51
C GLU A 87 -3.64 26.87 20.12
N GLY A 88 -3.87 25.58 19.87
CA GLY A 88 -3.68 24.95 18.57
C GLY A 88 -4.54 25.64 17.51
N GLY A 89 -4.11 25.58 16.26
CA GLY A 89 -4.84 26.22 15.17
C GLY A 89 -6.18 25.56 14.88
N ASN A 90 -6.97 26.21 14.04
CA ASN A 90 -8.22 25.65 13.52
C ASN A 90 -7.99 25.14 12.09
N LEU A 91 -8.49 23.95 11.82
CA LEU A 91 -8.45 23.34 10.49
C LEU A 91 -9.85 22.90 10.10
N GLU A 92 -10.33 23.42 8.98
CA GLU A 92 -11.58 22.98 8.38
C GLU A 92 -11.30 22.45 6.96
N ILE A 93 -11.71 21.21 6.71
CA ILE A 93 -11.62 20.56 5.41
C ILE A 93 -13.03 20.29 4.93
N ASN A 94 -13.38 20.88 3.79
CA ASN A 94 -14.60 20.61 3.06
C ASN A 94 -14.23 19.90 1.75
N SER A 95 -14.57 18.61 1.65
CA SER A 95 -14.31 17.81 0.47
C SER A 95 -15.45 16.86 0.17
N ARG A 96 -15.48 16.24 -1.01
CA ARG A 96 -16.36 15.08 -1.24
C ARG A 96 -15.67 13.80 -0.81
N THR A 97 -14.38 13.70 -1.09
CA THR A 97 -13.58 12.53 -0.74
C THR A 97 -12.26 12.96 -0.15
N VAL A 98 -11.93 12.42 1.01
CA VAL A 98 -10.63 12.58 1.64
C VAL A 98 -9.95 11.21 1.73
N VAL A 99 -8.74 11.12 1.18
CA VAL A 99 -7.88 9.93 1.25
C VAL A 99 -6.59 10.29 1.98
N ALA A 100 -6.32 9.62 3.09
CA ALA A 100 -5.11 9.81 3.90
C ALA A 100 -4.38 8.49 4.08
N PHE A 101 -3.47 8.20 3.15
CA PHE A 101 -2.72 6.94 3.11
C PHE A 101 -1.25 7.14 3.45
N ASP A 102 -0.60 6.01 3.72
CA ASP A 102 0.76 5.92 4.22
C ASP A 102 0.90 6.68 5.55
N SER A 103 2.07 7.25 5.84
CA SER A 103 2.33 8.03 7.05
C SER A 103 1.77 9.47 6.97
N SER A 104 0.61 9.66 6.33
CA SER A 104 0.02 10.99 6.19
C SER A 104 -0.64 11.47 7.47
N THR A 105 -0.46 12.75 7.79
CA THR A 105 -0.97 13.33 9.05
C THR A 105 -1.64 14.69 8.84
N ILE A 106 -2.66 14.95 9.64
CA ILE A 106 -3.42 16.19 9.72
C ILE A 106 -3.45 16.60 11.20
N THR A 107 -2.77 17.70 11.55
CA THR A 107 -2.51 18.05 12.95
C THR A 107 -2.85 19.50 13.28
N ALA A 108 -3.36 19.71 14.48
CA ALA A 108 -3.67 21.02 15.07
C ALA A 108 -3.25 21.03 16.54
N GLN A 109 -2.07 20.48 16.83
CA GLN A 109 -1.62 20.22 18.20
C GLN A 109 -1.09 21.47 18.90
N ALA A 110 -1.02 21.42 20.23
CA ALA A 110 -0.32 22.43 21.02
C ALA A 110 0.71 21.81 21.97
N THR A 111 1.87 22.46 22.10
CA THR A 111 2.96 21.94 22.95
C THR A 111 2.64 22.13 24.44
N GLN A 112 2.30 23.35 24.85
CA GLN A 112 1.98 23.68 26.24
C GLN A 112 0.57 24.27 26.41
N GLY A 113 -0.04 24.72 25.31
CA GLY A 113 -1.33 25.38 25.27
C GLY A 113 -2.53 24.44 25.23
N LYS A 114 -3.70 24.95 24.83
CA LYS A 114 -4.85 24.10 24.48
C LYS A 114 -4.68 23.49 23.10
N GLY A 115 -5.09 22.25 22.92
CA GLY A 115 -5.14 21.61 21.60
C GLY A 115 -6.11 22.35 20.68
N GLY A 116 -5.91 22.19 19.37
CA GLY A 116 -6.68 22.91 18.36
C GLY A 116 -8.04 22.29 18.05
N HIS A 117 -8.59 22.71 16.92
CA HIS A 117 -9.86 22.17 16.42
C HIS A 117 -9.71 21.71 14.97
N ILE A 118 -10.05 20.45 14.72
CA ILE A 118 -10.07 19.87 13.37
C ILE A 118 -11.50 19.49 13.03
N VAL A 119 -12.01 20.02 11.92
CA VAL A 119 -13.30 19.65 11.35
C VAL A 119 -13.09 19.13 9.93
N ILE A 120 -13.58 17.93 9.65
CA ILE A 120 -13.57 17.34 8.31
C ILE A 120 -15.00 17.06 7.90
N ASN A 121 -15.49 17.81 6.91
CA ASN A 121 -16.76 17.57 6.26
C ASN A 121 -16.48 16.87 4.92
N THR A 122 -16.90 15.61 4.82
CA THR A 122 -16.66 14.80 3.62
C THR A 122 -17.80 13.82 3.37
N ASP A 123 -18.00 13.40 2.12
CA ASP A 123 -18.94 12.30 1.84
C ASP A 123 -18.29 10.95 2.20
N ALA A 124 -16.98 10.83 1.96
CA ALA A 124 -16.21 9.65 2.29
C ALA A 124 -14.81 9.99 2.84
N PHE A 125 -14.38 9.23 3.84
CA PHE A 125 -13.03 9.30 4.40
C PHE A 125 -12.35 7.92 4.34
N PHE A 126 -11.16 7.86 3.74
CA PHE A 126 -10.37 6.64 3.60
C PHE A 126 -8.99 6.85 4.23
N HIS A 127 -8.60 5.97 5.15
CA HIS A 127 -7.24 5.92 5.67
C HIS A 127 -6.75 4.47 5.83
N ASN A 128 -5.44 4.27 5.89
CA ASN A 128 -4.83 2.96 6.13
C ASN A 128 -4.10 2.86 7.49
N ALA A 129 -4.21 3.90 8.32
CA ALA A 129 -3.67 3.91 9.67
C ALA A 129 -4.43 2.97 10.62
N ALA A 130 -3.75 2.48 11.65
CA ALA A 130 -4.33 1.56 12.64
C ALA A 130 -5.39 2.25 13.51
N SER A 131 -5.18 3.51 13.85
CA SER A 131 -6.16 4.38 14.50
C SER A 131 -6.38 5.65 13.69
N ILE A 132 -7.57 6.24 13.81
CA ILE A 132 -7.85 7.58 13.29
C ILE A 132 -6.94 8.64 13.92
N ASP A 133 -6.56 8.46 15.19
CA ASP A 133 -5.71 9.40 15.94
C ASP A 133 -4.27 9.47 15.40
N ASP A 134 -3.83 8.44 14.66
CA ASP A 134 -2.54 8.44 13.98
C ASP A 134 -2.54 9.37 12.76
N VAL A 135 -3.72 9.64 12.20
CA VAL A 135 -3.91 10.53 11.05
C VAL A 135 -4.34 11.91 11.51
N LEU A 136 -5.32 12.00 12.42
CA LEU A 136 -5.92 13.24 12.88
C LEU A 136 -5.53 13.51 14.33
N SER A 137 -4.89 14.64 14.61
CA SER A 137 -4.52 14.95 15.99
C SER A 137 -4.61 16.45 16.31
N ALA A 138 -5.56 16.79 17.17
CA ALA A 138 -5.71 18.12 17.75
C ALA A 138 -5.23 18.17 19.22
N SER A 139 -4.37 17.25 19.63
CA SER A 139 -4.00 17.04 21.03
C SER A 139 -3.17 18.18 21.64
N SER A 140 -3.06 18.16 22.96
CA SER A 140 -2.14 19.03 23.70
C SER A 140 -1.12 18.20 24.49
N GLY A 141 0.09 18.74 24.63
CA GLY A 141 1.11 18.23 25.57
C GLY A 141 0.74 18.43 27.04
N VAL A 142 -0.30 19.21 27.34
CA VAL A 142 -0.83 19.41 28.70
C VAL A 142 -2.12 18.61 28.91
N SER A 143 -2.12 17.78 29.95
CA SER A 143 -3.29 16.99 30.33
C SER A 143 -4.45 17.90 30.74
N GLY A 144 -5.65 17.58 30.25
CA GLY A 144 -6.87 18.38 30.47
C GLY A 144 -7.11 19.48 29.45
N ASN A 145 -6.15 19.76 28.56
CA ASN A 145 -6.21 20.80 27.53
C ASN A 145 -6.32 20.21 26.12
N GLN A 146 -6.92 19.03 25.97
CA GLN A 146 -7.04 18.38 24.65
C GLN A 146 -7.95 19.18 23.72
N GLY A 147 -7.59 19.23 22.45
CA GLY A 147 -8.42 19.80 21.40
C GLY A 147 -9.50 18.83 20.94
N THR A 148 -10.22 19.23 19.89
CA THR A 148 -11.35 18.48 19.34
C THR A 148 -11.11 18.09 17.89
N VAL A 149 -11.56 16.89 17.52
CA VAL A 149 -11.55 16.38 16.14
C VAL A 149 -12.96 15.92 15.81
N ASP A 150 -13.58 16.58 14.84
CA ASP A 150 -14.93 16.29 14.37
C ASP A 150 -14.87 15.84 12.90
N VAL A 151 -15.15 14.56 12.66
CA VAL A 151 -15.22 13.99 11.30
C VAL A 151 -16.68 13.77 10.94
N ASN A 152 -17.22 14.70 10.16
CA ASN A 152 -18.56 14.64 9.61
C ASN A 152 -18.51 13.92 8.26
N THR A 153 -18.64 12.59 8.30
CA THR A 153 -18.64 11.75 7.10
C THR A 153 -19.91 10.94 6.94
N ALA A 154 -20.39 10.80 5.71
CA ALA A 154 -21.47 9.88 5.38
C ALA A 154 -20.97 8.42 5.31
N LEU A 155 -19.67 8.23 5.06
CA LEU A 155 -19.02 6.92 4.94
C LEU A 155 -17.60 6.97 5.52
N ASP A 156 -17.37 6.22 6.60
CA ASP A 156 -16.04 5.91 7.12
C ASP A 156 -15.76 4.43 6.86
N VAL A 157 -14.70 4.13 6.10
CA VAL A 157 -14.27 2.75 5.82
C VAL A 157 -12.85 2.47 6.28
N SER A 158 -12.46 3.07 7.41
CA SER A 158 -11.23 2.86 8.20
C SER A 158 -10.63 1.46 8.22
N SER A 159 -11.45 0.41 8.02
CA SER A 159 -11.04 -1.01 8.03
C SER A 159 -11.35 -1.78 6.74
N ALA A 160 -12.02 -1.18 5.74
CA ALA A 160 -12.32 -1.86 4.48
C ALA A 160 -11.17 -1.78 3.45
N VAL A 161 -10.24 -0.83 3.64
CA VAL A 161 -8.97 -0.80 2.91
C VAL A 161 -7.87 -1.48 3.73
N GLY A 162 -8.24 -2.53 4.47
CA GLY A 162 -7.29 -3.57 4.80
C GLY A 162 -6.89 -4.24 3.50
N VAL A 163 -5.75 -3.84 2.91
CA VAL A 163 -4.98 -4.79 2.10
C VAL A 163 -4.70 -5.90 3.09
N GLY A 164 -5.47 -6.98 2.99
CA GLY A 164 -5.47 -8.01 4.01
C GLY A 164 -4.03 -8.43 4.30
N SER A 165 -3.56 -8.07 5.48
CA SER A 165 -2.47 -8.78 6.12
C SER A 165 -3.04 -10.07 6.71
N ASN A 166 -3.89 -10.77 5.96
CA ASN A 166 -4.15 -12.18 6.14
C ASN A 166 -2.99 -13.01 5.57
N GLN A 167 -1.76 -12.64 5.96
CA GLN A 167 -0.62 -13.56 5.98
C GLN A 167 -0.87 -14.73 6.95
N ASN A 168 -1.88 -14.63 7.83
CA ASN A 168 -2.31 -15.73 8.69
C ASN A 168 -3.38 -16.64 8.07
N GLU A 169 -4.17 -16.21 7.07
CA GLU A 169 -5.04 -17.14 6.33
C GLU A 169 -4.30 -17.84 5.17
N LEU A 170 -3.13 -17.31 4.77
CA LEU A 170 -2.19 -18.04 3.92
C LEU A 170 -1.48 -19.19 4.66
N ARG A 171 -1.53 -19.23 6.00
CA ARG A 171 -0.92 -20.33 6.78
C ARG A 171 -1.81 -21.56 6.89
N ASP A 172 -3.13 -21.42 6.74
CA ASP A 172 -4.06 -22.55 6.61
C ASP A 172 -4.28 -22.94 5.14
N ALA A 173 -3.97 -22.07 4.18
CA ALA A 173 -3.80 -22.46 2.77
C ALA A 173 -2.42 -23.09 2.48
N ALA A 174 -1.50 -23.05 3.45
CA ALA A 174 -0.22 -23.76 3.43
C ALA A 174 -0.31 -25.10 4.19
N GLU A 175 -1.46 -25.78 4.14
CA GLU A 175 -1.47 -27.22 4.34
C GLU A 175 -0.51 -27.84 3.31
N ASP A 176 0.54 -28.48 3.83
CA ASP A 176 1.55 -29.18 3.04
C ASP A 176 0.85 -30.04 1.96
N PRO A 177 1.09 -29.79 0.65
CA PRO A 177 0.48 -30.56 -0.43
C PRO A 177 0.68 -32.07 -0.28
N CYS A 178 1.70 -32.48 0.48
CA CYS A 178 1.99 -33.86 0.85
C CYS A 178 0.94 -34.49 1.79
N ALA A 179 0.33 -33.72 2.70
CA ALA A 179 -0.71 -34.21 3.59
C ALA A 179 -1.97 -34.64 2.83
N ARG A 180 -2.32 -33.94 1.74
CA ARG A 180 -3.46 -34.30 0.86
C ARG A 180 -3.18 -35.43 -0.13
N ARG A 181 -1.91 -35.79 -0.35
CA ARG A 181 -1.52 -36.85 -1.30
C ARG A 181 -1.31 -38.22 -0.67
N LYS A 182 -1.43 -38.35 0.65
CA LYS A 182 -1.31 -39.65 1.36
C LYS A 182 -2.50 -40.56 1.02
N GLY A 183 -2.35 -41.37 -0.02
CA GLY A 183 -3.30 -42.43 -0.39
C GLY A 183 -4.00 -42.29 -1.75
N GLN A 184 -3.65 -41.30 -2.59
CA GLN A 184 -4.23 -41.18 -3.94
C GLN A 184 -3.32 -41.79 -5.02
N LYS A 185 -3.94 -42.44 -6.03
CA LYS A 185 -3.25 -43.05 -7.17
C LYS A 185 -2.56 -41.97 -8.01
N LYS A 186 -1.23 -42.06 -8.15
CA LYS A 186 -0.43 -41.12 -8.96
C LYS A 186 -0.63 -41.43 -10.45
N SER A 187 -0.83 -40.40 -11.28
CA SER A 187 -0.85 -40.51 -12.74
C SER A 187 0.43 -39.94 -13.33
N THR A 188 1.04 -40.66 -14.26
CA THR A 188 2.26 -40.25 -14.96
C THR A 188 1.94 -40.00 -16.43
N LEU A 189 2.39 -38.87 -16.98
CA LEU A 189 2.28 -38.56 -18.41
C LEU A 189 3.63 -38.76 -19.09
N THR A 190 3.78 -39.83 -19.85
CA THR A 190 4.98 -40.09 -20.65
C THR A 190 4.76 -39.59 -22.08
N LYS A 191 5.49 -38.55 -22.49
CA LYS A 191 5.48 -38.07 -23.89
C LYS A 191 6.38 -38.97 -24.73
N VAL A 192 5.79 -39.88 -25.50
CA VAL A 192 6.51 -40.67 -26.52
C VAL A 192 6.70 -39.84 -27.80
N GLY A 193 7.94 -39.66 -28.23
CA GLY A 193 8.29 -39.05 -29.52
C GLY A 193 7.98 -39.97 -30.70
N ARG A 194 8.00 -39.42 -31.93
CA ARG A 194 7.79 -40.22 -33.15
C ARG A 194 9.01 -41.13 -33.37
N GLY A 195 8.88 -42.41 -33.08
CA GLY A 195 9.91 -43.42 -33.39
C GLY A 195 10.13 -44.54 -32.37
N GLY A 196 9.40 -44.59 -31.25
CA GLY A 196 9.53 -45.69 -30.29
C GLY A 196 8.44 -46.74 -30.48
N TYR A 197 8.84 -47.98 -30.78
CA TYR A 197 7.99 -49.17 -30.58
C TYR A 197 7.59 -49.24 -29.10
N PRO A 198 6.31 -49.49 -28.76
CA PRO A 198 5.92 -49.68 -27.37
C PRO A 198 6.63 -50.91 -26.81
N ALA A 199 7.29 -50.75 -25.66
CA ALA A 199 7.72 -51.88 -24.85
C ALA A 199 6.46 -52.53 -24.27
N ASP A 200 6.08 -53.65 -24.87
CA ASP A 200 5.41 -54.82 -24.32
C ASP A 200 4.80 -54.63 -22.93
N ASN A 201 3.54 -54.20 -22.89
CA ASN A 201 2.60 -54.66 -21.87
C ASN A 201 1.75 -55.75 -22.52
N HIS A 202 2.21 -56.99 -22.39
CA HIS A 202 1.48 -58.16 -22.86
C HIS A 202 0.48 -58.63 -21.78
N PRO A 203 -0.83 -58.53 -22.01
CA PRO A 203 -1.77 -59.55 -21.54
C PRO A 203 -1.66 -60.78 -22.46
N GLU A 204 -1.58 -61.95 -21.84
CA GLU A 204 -1.59 -63.30 -22.44
C GLU A 204 -2.17 -63.39 -23.87
N GLY A 205 -1.32 -63.78 -24.83
CA GLY A 205 -1.69 -64.48 -26.05
C GLY A 205 -1.77 -63.65 -27.34
N MET A 206 -0.63 -63.33 -27.95
CA MET A 206 -0.48 -63.25 -29.43
C MET A 206 1.00 -63.16 -29.83
N THR A 207 1.48 -64.17 -30.55
CA THR A 207 2.84 -64.20 -31.14
C THR A 207 2.80 -63.63 -32.55
N ILE A 208 3.70 -62.70 -32.89
CA ILE A 208 3.96 -62.31 -34.27
C ILE A 208 5.47 -62.39 -34.52
N SER A 209 5.89 -63.42 -35.24
CA SER A 209 7.26 -63.58 -35.75
C SER A 209 7.45 -62.76 -37.02
N LEU A 210 8.55 -62.01 -37.11
CA LEU A 210 9.01 -61.41 -38.36
C LEU A 210 10.44 -61.87 -38.66
N LYS A 211 10.60 -62.41 -39.89
CA LYS A 211 11.83 -62.97 -40.46
C LYS A 211 12.78 -61.84 -40.89
N SER A 212 14.08 -62.05 -40.68
CA SER A 212 15.15 -61.21 -41.21
C SER A 212 15.23 -61.31 -42.74
N VAL A 213 15.59 -60.21 -43.38
CA VAL A 213 16.17 -60.22 -44.73
C VAL A 213 17.44 -59.37 -44.70
N ASP A 214 18.55 -60.06 -44.89
CA ASP A 214 19.90 -59.52 -45.03
C ASP A 214 20.08 -58.83 -46.38
N GLY A 215 20.86 -57.74 -46.41
CA GLY A 215 21.50 -57.29 -47.65
C GLY A 215 21.92 -55.82 -47.70
N MET A 216 23.25 -55.61 -47.70
CA MET A 216 24.03 -54.49 -48.27
C MET A 216 24.55 -53.38 -47.31
N PRO A 217 25.74 -52.79 -47.61
CA PRO A 217 26.87 -52.75 -46.66
C PRO A 217 27.03 -51.45 -45.85
N LEU A 218 27.75 -51.58 -44.74
CA LEU A 218 28.16 -50.53 -43.80
C LEU A 218 29.27 -49.65 -44.41
N GLU A 219 28.94 -48.44 -44.84
CA GLU A 219 29.91 -47.35 -44.89
C GLU A 219 29.89 -46.58 -43.56
N SER A 220 31.09 -46.44 -43.00
CA SER A 220 31.39 -45.90 -41.69
C SER A 220 30.97 -44.43 -41.55
N ILE A 221 30.01 -44.15 -40.67
CA ILE A 221 29.87 -42.82 -40.06
C ILE A 221 30.42 -42.94 -38.63
N PRO A 222 31.44 -42.15 -38.26
CA PRO A 222 32.05 -42.20 -36.93
C PRO A 222 31.02 -41.90 -35.83
N ALA A 223 31.18 -42.61 -34.70
CA ALA A 223 30.35 -42.49 -33.53
C ALA A 223 30.22 -41.03 -33.07
N ALA A 224 28.99 -40.51 -33.03
CA ALA A 224 28.70 -39.29 -32.30
C ALA A 224 29.00 -39.51 -30.81
N PRO A 225 29.55 -38.50 -30.10
CA PRO A 225 29.90 -38.62 -28.70
C PRO A 225 28.68 -39.03 -27.88
N THR A 226 28.90 -39.95 -26.94
CA THR A 226 27.92 -40.36 -25.93
C THR A 226 27.43 -39.13 -25.17
N LEU A 227 26.21 -38.67 -25.47
CA LEU A 227 25.50 -37.76 -24.60
C LEU A 227 25.08 -38.58 -23.38
N GLN A 228 25.75 -38.31 -22.26
CA GLN A 228 25.33 -38.74 -20.94
C GLN A 228 23.89 -38.29 -20.70
N GLU A 229 23.06 -39.30 -20.46
CA GLU A 229 21.76 -39.35 -19.79
C GLU A 229 20.69 -38.30 -20.18
N PRO A 230 19.47 -38.75 -20.58
CA PRO A 230 18.35 -37.85 -20.69
C PRO A 230 18.02 -37.26 -19.32
N LEU A 231 18.03 -35.94 -19.23
CA LEU A 231 17.46 -35.18 -18.11
C LEU A 231 16.03 -35.64 -17.87
N THR A 232 15.84 -36.47 -16.85
CA THR A 232 14.55 -36.66 -16.23
C THR A 232 14.25 -35.35 -15.50
N LEU A 233 13.28 -34.58 -16.00
CA LEU A 233 12.75 -33.47 -15.22
C LEU A 233 11.87 -34.07 -14.13
N ASN A 234 12.52 -34.49 -13.04
CA ASN A 234 11.84 -34.93 -11.85
C ASN A 234 11.12 -33.72 -11.26
N THR A 235 9.79 -33.70 -11.30
CA THR A 235 8.99 -32.69 -10.60
C THR A 235 8.74 -33.08 -9.14
N ASP A 236 9.35 -34.17 -8.66
CA ASP A 236 9.51 -34.44 -7.24
C ASP A 236 10.58 -33.52 -6.67
N ARG A 237 10.16 -32.36 -6.16
CA ARG A 237 10.88 -31.68 -5.08
C ARG A 237 10.69 -32.52 -3.81
N ASP A 238 11.26 -33.72 -3.81
CA ASP A 238 11.42 -34.59 -2.64
C ASP A 238 12.52 -34.02 -1.76
N ASP A 239 12.24 -32.90 -1.09
CA ASP A 239 12.97 -32.49 0.10
C ASP A 239 11.97 -32.27 1.24
N CYS A 240 11.24 -33.35 1.56
CA CYS A 240 10.51 -33.50 2.80
C CYS A 240 11.34 -34.37 3.75
N ARG A 241 12.40 -33.79 4.31
CA ARG A 241 13.09 -34.35 5.48
C ARG A 241 12.49 -33.74 6.74
N LEU A 242 12.03 -34.61 7.65
CA LEU A 242 11.70 -34.26 9.04
C LEU A 242 12.95 -33.80 9.80
#